data_AF-A0A0F8FXD7-F1
#
_entry.id   AF-A0A0F8FXD7-F1
#
_cell.length_a   1.000
_cell.length_b   1.000
_cell.length_c   1.000
_cell.angle_alpha   90.00
_cell.angle_beta   90.00
_cell.angle_gamma   90.00
#
_symmetry.space_group_name_H-M   'P 1'
#
loop_
_entity.id
_entity.type
_entity.pdbx_description
1 polymer ?
#
loop_
_entity_poly.entity_id
_entity_poly.type
_entity_poly.pdbx_seq_one_letter_code
_entity_poly.pdbx_strand_id
1 'polypeptide(L)'
;MDSETSENREEPDTYPHVADAANGERGKALHAALEREEALKTIINNSPAVVFLWKNEEKWPAEFVSENVGNFGYTVEDFISGRVLYGDIIHPDDLGKVEEELEKRIRSGAPDFNMEYRIITKAGDLRWVNERTFIQRNPEGEVTHFQGVVLDITERKKSEEKLERVLKIQKLLKTIINNSPAVVFLWRDEDYWPAAFVSENVIQFGYTVDDFLSQKILYGKIIHPDDLKKVEEELERHVQKGEVSFNSEYRIFTKAGDLRWVNERTFIQREGDGNVTGFQGIVLDITPRKKIEEALRKSLEMQKLLKTIINKSSAVAFLWKTVENWPVEFVSENVTQFGYTVEDFTSGRILYGDIIHKEDINSVSENLAHSIREGCDSFEMEYRIFTADGNIRWVEERTYIKRNKEGIPVYFQGIIVDVTERKEAQEMLEIQRELGMSLSTTWNLQTMLSRILDACLKIKEIDAGGIYLKDELLDQINLVAHRGLSSEFVKSVSAYRADSPEAKQVWTEKPIYKLDFFAEEMADLLNKEKITAVAVIPMMHRGEIIGSLNFASHTVDSIPQNIRDFLESVALQVVTHIAPIRIEADLL
;
A
#
# COMPACT_ATOMS: atom_id res chain seq x y z
N MET A 1 95.42 -15.55 -24.79
CA MET A 1 94.99 -15.91 -23.43
C MET A 1 94.33 -17.27 -23.53
N ASP A 2 95.05 -18.25 -24.08
CA ASP A 2 96.15 -19.01 -23.44
C ASP A 2 95.51 -20.11 -22.58
N SER A 3 95.79 -21.40 -22.71
CA SER A 3 96.91 -22.10 -23.37
C SER A 3 96.68 -23.62 -23.25
N GLU A 4 97.16 -24.38 -24.24
CA GLU A 4 97.79 -25.73 -24.13
C GLU A 4 96.90 -26.95 -23.79
N THR A 5 97.05 -28.16 -24.34
CA THR A 5 98.03 -28.78 -25.26
C THR A 5 97.51 -30.13 -25.77
N SER A 6 97.85 -30.43 -27.03
CA SER A 6 98.11 -31.72 -27.70
C SER A 6 98.00 -33.06 -26.94
N GLU A 7 97.45 -34.09 -27.60
CA GLU A 7 98.28 -35.11 -28.29
C GLU A 7 97.46 -36.07 -29.16
N ASN A 8 98.03 -36.36 -30.34
CA ASN A 8 97.58 -37.24 -31.39
C ASN A 8 98.30 -38.59 -31.23
N ARG A 9 97.65 -39.75 -31.45
CA ARG A 9 98.35 -41.02 -31.74
C ARG A 9 97.43 -42.02 -32.47
N GLU A 10 97.78 -42.29 -33.71
CA GLU A 10 97.26 -43.36 -34.59
C GLU A 10 98.00 -44.70 -34.37
N GLU A 11 97.23 -45.79 -34.58
CA GLU A 11 97.57 -47.14 -35.10
C GLU A 11 98.43 -48.14 -34.26
N PRO A 12 98.36 -49.49 -34.49
CA PRO A 12 97.73 -50.26 -35.59
C PRO A 12 96.91 -51.53 -35.21
N ASP A 13 96.30 -52.06 -36.27
CA ASP A 13 95.58 -53.31 -36.58
C ASP A 13 96.29 -54.63 -36.17
N THR A 14 95.53 -55.68 -35.75
CA THR A 14 95.75 -57.14 -36.08
C THR A 14 94.75 -58.12 -35.37
N TYR A 15 93.74 -58.56 -36.15
CA TYR A 15 92.93 -59.83 -36.25
C TYR A 15 93.20 -61.07 -35.35
N PRO A 16 92.30 -62.12 -35.23
CA PRO A 16 91.18 -62.51 -36.15
C PRO A 16 89.86 -63.13 -35.56
N HIS A 17 88.83 -63.17 -36.43
CA HIS A 17 87.77 -64.19 -36.61
C HIS A 17 86.93 -64.73 -35.41
N VAL A 18 85.74 -64.15 -35.22
CA VAL A 18 84.47 -64.92 -35.05
C VAL A 18 83.29 -64.11 -35.66
N ALA A 19 83.33 -63.84 -36.96
CA ALA A 19 82.25 -63.13 -37.64
C ALA A 19 81.96 -63.72 -39.02
N ASP A 20 81.70 -65.03 -39.07
CA ASP A 20 81.28 -65.72 -40.30
C ASP A 20 79.97 -66.51 -40.10
N ALA A 21 78.98 -65.82 -39.53
CA ALA A 21 77.58 -66.25 -39.58
C ALA A 21 76.57 -65.13 -39.89
N ALA A 22 77.03 -63.90 -40.17
CA ALA A 22 76.16 -62.71 -40.29
C ALA A 22 75.88 -62.22 -41.72
N ASN A 23 76.51 -62.77 -42.76
CA ASN A 23 76.47 -62.18 -44.12
C ASN A 23 75.59 -62.92 -45.16
N GLY A 24 74.64 -63.75 -44.73
CA GLY A 24 73.57 -64.28 -45.60
C GLY A 24 72.32 -63.37 -45.62
N GLU A 25 71.44 -63.53 -46.62
CA GLU A 25 70.13 -62.83 -46.69
C GLU A 25 69.33 -62.86 -45.37
N ARG A 26 69.50 -63.92 -44.56
CA ARG A 26 68.92 -64.05 -43.21
C ARG A 26 69.45 -63.02 -42.19
N GLY A 27 70.73 -62.63 -42.26
CA GLY A 27 71.32 -61.64 -41.35
C GLY A 27 70.81 -60.23 -41.61
N LYS A 28 70.64 -59.85 -42.88
CA LYS A 28 70.02 -58.58 -43.28
C LYS A 28 68.53 -58.52 -42.92
N ALA A 29 67.81 -59.63 -43.12
CA ALA A 29 66.40 -59.72 -42.72
C ALA A 29 66.21 -59.64 -41.19
N LEU A 30 67.12 -60.25 -40.41
CA LEU A 30 67.10 -60.18 -38.95
C LEU A 30 67.41 -58.76 -38.45
N HIS A 31 68.40 -58.09 -39.04
CA HIS A 31 68.75 -56.71 -38.69
C HIS A 31 67.60 -55.74 -38.99
N ALA A 32 66.97 -55.87 -40.16
CA ALA A 32 65.81 -55.05 -40.54
C ALA A 32 64.58 -55.33 -39.65
N ALA A 33 64.40 -56.56 -39.18
CA ALA A 33 63.34 -56.91 -38.24
C ALA A 33 63.58 -56.29 -36.85
N LEU A 34 64.83 -56.29 -36.39
CA LEU A 34 65.22 -55.71 -35.10
C LEU A 34 65.09 -54.18 -35.10
N GLU A 35 65.56 -53.51 -36.16
CA GLU A 35 65.39 -52.05 -36.33
C GLU A 35 63.90 -51.64 -36.36
N ARG A 36 63.07 -52.46 -37.03
CA ARG A 36 61.62 -52.22 -37.06
C ARG A 36 60.98 -52.42 -35.69
N GLU A 37 61.42 -53.41 -34.93
CA GLU A 37 60.95 -53.65 -33.56
C GLU A 37 61.31 -52.47 -32.63
N GLU A 38 62.55 -51.98 -32.69
CA GLU A 38 63.01 -50.83 -31.91
C GLU A 38 62.25 -49.54 -32.26
N ALA A 39 62.00 -49.30 -33.55
CA ALA A 39 61.18 -48.18 -34.01
C ALA A 39 59.74 -48.26 -33.48
N LEU A 40 59.11 -49.45 -33.53
CA LEU A 40 57.76 -49.66 -32.99
C LEU A 40 57.71 -49.45 -31.48
N LYS A 41 58.69 -49.97 -30.72
CA LYS A 41 58.79 -49.74 -29.28
C LYS A 41 58.91 -48.26 -28.95
N THR A 42 59.72 -47.52 -29.71
CA THR A 42 59.92 -46.08 -29.50
C THR A 42 58.64 -45.28 -29.80
N ILE A 43 57.89 -45.63 -30.85
CA ILE A 43 56.61 -44.98 -31.16
C ILE A 43 55.58 -45.26 -30.05
N ILE A 44 55.49 -46.51 -29.59
CA ILE A 44 54.57 -46.89 -28.52
C ILE A 44 54.94 -46.18 -27.21
N ASN A 45 56.21 -46.20 -26.83
CA ASN A 45 56.66 -45.64 -25.55
C ASN A 45 56.56 -44.09 -25.51
N ASN A 46 56.51 -43.41 -26.65
CA ASN A 46 56.26 -41.97 -26.73
C ASN A 46 54.79 -41.61 -27.05
N SER A 47 53.91 -42.61 -27.16
CA SER A 47 52.47 -42.42 -27.39
C SER A 47 51.69 -42.36 -26.07
N PRO A 48 50.54 -41.68 -26.02
CA PRO A 48 49.60 -41.78 -24.89
C PRO A 48 48.86 -43.13 -24.81
N ALA A 49 49.12 -44.06 -25.74
CA ALA A 49 48.51 -45.38 -25.81
C ALA A 49 49.38 -46.45 -25.14
N VAL A 50 48.96 -46.95 -23.98
CA VAL A 50 49.63 -48.09 -23.33
C VAL A 50 49.17 -49.37 -23.99
N VAL A 51 50.10 -50.11 -24.60
CA VAL A 51 49.84 -51.40 -25.25
C VAL A 51 49.97 -52.51 -24.22
N PHE A 52 49.07 -53.50 -24.25
CA PHE A 52 49.08 -54.60 -23.30
C PHE A 52 48.72 -55.95 -23.93
N LEU A 53 49.12 -57.01 -23.23
CA LEU A 53 48.65 -58.38 -23.39
C LEU A 53 48.34 -58.92 -21.99
N TRP A 54 47.07 -59.18 -21.71
CA TRP A 54 46.61 -59.76 -20.45
C TRP A 54 46.10 -61.18 -20.65
N LYS A 55 46.26 -62.01 -19.62
CA LYS A 55 45.69 -63.36 -19.61
C LYS A 55 44.22 -63.33 -19.25
N ASN A 56 43.47 -64.29 -19.76
CA ASN A 56 42.09 -64.52 -19.35
C ASN A 56 42.01 -65.26 -18.01
N GLU A 57 42.48 -64.59 -16.95
CA GLU A 57 42.48 -65.04 -15.55
C GLU A 57 41.87 -63.94 -14.65
N GLU A 58 41.62 -64.23 -13.37
CA GLU A 58 41.02 -63.28 -12.43
C GLU A 58 41.80 -61.94 -12.39
N LYS A 59 41.09 -60.83 -12.57
CA LYS A 59 41.62 -59.45 -12.62
C LYS A 59 42.70 -59.19 -13.68
N TRP A 60 42.83 -60.08 -14.67
CA TRP A 60 43.64 -59.90 -15.87
C TRP A 60 45.12 -59.60 -15.58
N PRO A 61 45.90 -60.61 -15.16
CA PRO A 61 47.34 -60.47 -14.99
C PRO A 61 48.01 -60.18 -16.34
N ALA A 62 49.00 -59.29 -16.33
CA ALA A 62 49.70 -58.88 -17.53
C ALA A 62 50.82 -59.85 -17.92
N GLU A 63 50.82 -60.27 -19.18
CA GLU A 63 51.96 -60.95 -19.81
C GLU A 63 52.90 -59.96 -20.49
N PHE A 64 52.34 -58.86 -21.01
CA PHE A 64 53.10 -57.75 -21.57
C PHE A 64 52.39 -56.42 -21.30
N VAL A 65 53.17 -55.38 -21.04
CA VAL A 65 52.72 -53.98 -21.00
C VAL A 65 53.85 -53.08 -21.47
N SER A 66 53.55 -52.04 -22.26
CA SER A 66 54.55 -51.10 -22.75
C SER A 66 55.05 -50.13 -21.67
N GLU A 67 56.24 -49.55 -21.87
CA GLU A 67 56.93 -48.75 -20.83
C GLU A 67 56.23 -47.43 -20.50
N ASN A 68 55.45 -46.88 -21.44
CA ASN A 68 54.63 -45.70 -21.22
C ASN A 68 53.49 -45.88 -20.20
N VAL A 69 53.32 -47.09 -19.64
CA VAL A 69 52.54 -47.29 -18.40
C VAL A 69 53.07 -46.44 -17.24
N GLY A 70 54.34 -46.00 -17.31
CA GLY A 70 54.93 -44.98 -16.45
C GLY A 70 54.16 -43.66 -16.41
N ASN A 71 53.39 -43.32 -17.45
CA ASN A 71 52.52 -42.13 -17.47
C ASN A 71 51.40 -42.22 -16.42
N PHE A 72 51.04 -43.42 -15.99
CA PHE A 72 50.11 -43.69 -14.89
C PHE A 72 50.82 -43.92 -13.54
N GLY A 73 52.15 -43.73 -13.50
CA GLY A 73 52.97 -43.86 -12.31
C GLY A 73 53.41 -45.30 -11.99
N TYR A 74 53.03 -46.29 -12.79
CA TYR A 74 53.41 -47.69 -12.61
C TYR A 74 54.61 -48.07 -13.46
N THR A 75 55.36 -49.10 -13.04
CA THR A 75 56.44 -49.68 -13.85
C THR A 75 55.95 -50.94 -14.55
N VAL A 76 56.60 -51.33 -15.65
CA VAL A 76 56.30 -52.60 -16.36
C VAL A 76 56.39 -53.80 -15.39
N GLU A 77 57.41 -53.80 -14.52
CA GLU A 77 57.62 -54.82 -13.50
C GLU A 77 56.50 -54.87 -12.44
N ASP A 78 55.76 -53.78 -12.21
CA ASP A 78 54.62 -53.82 -11.28
C ASP A 78 53.50 -54.74 -11.81
N PHE A 79 53.34 -54.83 -13.14
CA PHE A 79 52.32 -55.64 -13.78
C PHE A 79 52.79 -57.05 -14.16
N ILE A 80 53.99 -57.20 -14.76
CA ILE A 80 54.50 -58.51 -15.19
C ILE A 80 54.82 -59.41 -13.99
N SER A 81 55.24 -58.84 -12.86
CA SER A 81 55.51 -59.61 -11.63
C SER A 81 54.23 -60.03 -10.89
N GLY A 82 53.04 -59.64 -11.36
CA GLY A 82 51.76 -59.87 -10.67
C GLY A 82 51.57 -59.09 -9.37
N ARG A 83 52.39 -58.05 -9.10
CA ARG A 83 52.23 -57.20 -7.91
C ARG A 83 51.00 -56.30 -7.99
N VAL A 84 50.64 -55.91 -9.22
CA VAL A 84 49.45 -55.13 -9.55
C VAL A 84 48.72 -55.85 -10.68
N LEU A 85 47.46 -56.21 -10.45
CA LEU A 85 46.59 -56.72 -11.51
C LEU A 85 45.87 -55.55 -12.17
N TYR A 86 45.55 -55.65 -13.46
CA TYR A 86 44.93 -54.53 -14.16
C TYR A 86 43.55 -54.18 -13.57
N GLY A 87 42.78 -55.19 -13.15
CA GLY A 87 41.49 -54.98 -12.47
C GLY A 87 41.60 -54.18 -11.15
N ASP A 88 42.76 -54.18 -10.48
CA ASP A 88 42.94 -53.45 -9.22
C ASP A 88 43.12 -51.94 -9.40
N ILE A 89 43.50 -51.49 -10.60
CA ILE A 89 43.68 -50.07 -10.90
C ILE A 89 42.43 -49.45 -11.53
N ILE A 90 41.43 -50.23 -11.90
CA ILE A 90 40.14 -49.72 -12.36
C ILE A 90 39.38 -49.13 -11.17
N HIS A 91 38.74 -47.97 -11.39
CA HIS A 91 37.95 -47.33 -10.34
C HIS A 91 36.85 -48.28 -9.83
N PRO A 92 36.64 -48.43 -8.51
CA PRO A 92 35.71 -49.42 -7.95
C PRO A 92 34.27 -49.36 -8.53
N ASP A 93 33.74 -48.15 -8.75
CA ASP A 93 32.41 -47.95 -9.35
C ASP A 93 32.30 -48.39 -10.83
N ASP A 94 33.43 -48.51 -11.53
CA ASP A 94 33.49 -48.84 -12.96
C ASP A 94 33.87 -50.30 -13.18
N LEU A 95 34.61 -50.94 -12.26
CA LEU A 95 35.10 -52.32 -12.38
C LEU A 95 34.00 -53.32 -12.72
N GLY A 96 32.89 -53.32 -11.95
CA GLY A 96 31.79 -54.26 -12.21
C GLY A 96 31.13 -54.07 -13.58
N LYS A 97 31.11 -52.84 -14.12
CA LYS A 97 30.59 -52.56 -15.47
C LYS A 97 31.53 -53.04 -16.57
N VAL A 98 32.84 -52.89 -16.33
CA VAL A 98 33.88 -53.37 -17.26
C VAL A 98 33.83 -54.89 -17.34
N GLU A 99 33.75 -55.59 -16.19
CA GLU A 99 33.59 -57.04 -16.12
C GLU A 99 32.32 -57.51 -16.85
N GLU A 100 31.17 -56.90 -16.56
CA GLU A 100 29.89 -57.26 -17.18
C GLU A 100 29.90 -57.09 -18.71
N GLU A 101 30.40 -55.96 -19.22
CA GLU A 101 30.45 -55.71 -20.66
C GLU A 101 31.49 -56.63 -21.33
N LEU A 102 32.64 -56.89 -20.70
CA LEU A 102 33.64 -57.82 -21.23
C LEU A 102 33.09 -59.25 -21.31
N GLU A 103 32.46 -59.76 -20.25
CA GLU A 103 31.82 -61.08 -20.24
C GLU A 103 30.74 -61.22 -21.32
N LYS A 104 29.93 -60.17 -21.49
CA LYS A 104 28.90 -60.11 -22.53
C LYS A 104 29.53 -60.19 -23.92
N ARG A 105 30.64 -59.48 -24.17
CA ARG A 105 31.38 -59.54 -25.44
C ARG A 105 31.93 -60.94 -25.68
N ILE A 106 32.54 -61.56 -24.66
CA ILE A 106 33.04 -62.93 -24.71
C ILE A 106 31.92 -63.91 -25.10
N ARG A 107 30.76 -63.83 -24.43
CA ARG A 107 29.60 -64.71 -24.68
C ARG A 107 29.00 -64.51 -26.07
N SER A 108 28.97 -63.27 -26.56
CA SER A 108 28.45 -62.94 -27.89
C SER A 108 29.35 -63.35 -29.04
N GLY A 109 30.58 -63.79 -28.77
CA GLY A 109 31.57 -64.10 -29.80
C GLY A 109 32.18 -62.87 -30.48
N ALA A 110 31.97 -61.67 -29.93
CA ALA A 110 32.55 -60.44 -30.46
C ALA A 110 34.10 -60.52 -30.46
N PRO A 111 34.78 -60.03 -31.51
CA PRO A 111 36.24 -60.06 -31.61
C PRO A 111 36.92 -58.95 -30.81
N ASP A 112 36.18 -57.91 -30.41
CA ASP A 112 36.71 -56.71 -29.78
C ASP A 112 35.86 -56.22 -28.59
N PHE A 113 36.53 -55.50 -27.69
CA PHE A 113 35.99 -54.76 -26.55
C PHE A 113 36.48 -53.32 -26.63
N ASN A 114 35.58 -52.37 -26.41
CA ASN A 114 35.91 -50.94 -26.40
C ASN A 114 35.06 -50.23 -25.36
N MET A 115 35.70 -49.60 -24.38
CA MET A 115 35.01 -48.92 -23.29
C MET A 115 35.83 -47.76 -22.74
N GLU A 116 35.12 -46.71 -22.30
CA GLU A 116 35.71 -45.60 -21.56
C GLU A 116 35.37 -45.74 -20.08
N TYR A 117 36.39 -45.73 -19.22
CA TYR A 117 36.22 -45.87 -17.77
C TYR A 117 37.37 -45.18 -17.02
N ARG A 118 37.27 -45.13 -15.69
CA ARG A 118 38.24 -44.46 -14.83
C ARG A 118 39.25 -45.47 -14.28
N ILE A 119 40.53 -45.10 -14.29
CA ILE A 119 41.59 -45.79 -13.56
C ILE A 119 42.17 -44.87 -12.49
N ILE A 120 42.80 -45.48 -11.49
CA ILE A 120 43.49 -44.82 -10.40
C ILE A 120 45.00 -45.01 -10.64
N THR A 121 45.74 -43.91 -10.72
CA THR A 121 47.20 -43.94 -10.86
C THR A 121 47.87 -44.41 -9.57
N LYS A 122 49.16 -44.73 -9.61
CA LYS A 122 49.93 -45.08 -8.40
C LYS A 122 49.94 -43.99 -7.32
N ALA A 123 49.76 -42.73 -7.73
CA ALA A 123 49.64 -41.58 -6.84
C ALA A 123 48.23 -41.38 -6.25
N GLY A 124 47.24 -42.13 -6.73
CA GLY A 124 45.83 -42.00 -6.35
C GLY A 124 45.02 -41.04 -7.21
N ASP A 125 45.60 -40.49 -8.29
CA ASP A 125 44.88 -39.61 -9.20
C ASP A 125 43.93 -40.38 -10.10
N LEU A 126 42.79 -39.77 -10.40
CA LEU A 126 41.81 -40.34 -11.31
C LEU A 126 42.14 -39.97 -12.77
N ARG A 127 42.20 -40.97 -13.65
CA ARG A 127 42.38 -40.81 -15.10
C ARG A 127 41.23 -41.47 -15.84
N TRP A 128 40.74 -40.82 -16.89
CA TRP A 128 39.83 -41.45 -17.84
C TRP A 128 40.63 -42.11 -18.92
N VAL A 129 40.33 -43.37 -19.20
CA VAL A 129 40.95 -44.13 -20.27
C VAL A 129 39.91 -44.65 -21.25
N ASN A 130 40.31 -44.79 -22.51
CA ASN A 130 39.58 -45.54 -23.53
C ASN A 130 40.39 -46.81 -23.80
N GLU A 131 39.85 -47.94 -23.40
CA GLU A 131 40.46 -49.25 -23.68
C GLU A 131 39.89 -49.81 -24.98
N ARG A 132 40.77 -50.28 -25.86
CA ARG A 132 40.40 -51.02 -27.07
C ARG A 132 41.16 -52.33 -27.10
N THR A 133 40.41 -53.42 -27.12
CA THR A 133 40.93 -54.76 -26.81
C THR A 133 40.44 -55.75 -27.83
N PHE A 134 41.35 -56.51 -28.40
CA PHE A 134 41.09 -57.67 -29.23
C PHE A 134 41.12 -58.93 -28.36
N ILE A 135 40.07 -59.73 -28.47
CA ILE A 135 39.88 -60.95 -27.69
C ILE A 135 40.50 -62.11 -28.48
N GLN A 136 41.59 -62.68 -27.97
CA GLN A 136 42.24 -63.83 -28.59
C GLN A 136 41.57 -65.14 -28.14
N ARG A 137 41.34 -66.04 -29.10
CA ARG A 137 40.75 -67.36 -28.86
C ARG A 137 41.65 -68.46 -29.40
N ASN A 138 41.67 -69.60 -28.73
CA ASN A 138 42.32 -70.82 -29.22
C ASN A 138 41.49 -71.48 -30.35
N PRO A 139 42.03 -72.49 -31.07
CA PRO A 139 41.29 -73.24 -32.09
C PRO A 139 39.99 -73.89 -31.57
N GLU A 140 39.91 -74.18 -30.28
CA GLU A 140 38.73 -74.71 -29.58
C GLU A 140 37.65 -73.63 -29.28
N GLY A 141 37.95 -72.34 -29.53
CA GLY A 141 37.04 -71.20 -29.37
C GLY A 141 37.05 -70.54 -27.99
N GLU A 142 37.87 -71.04 -27.06
CA GLU A 142 38.04 -70.50 -25.71
C GLU A 142 38.92 -69.25 -25.71
N VAL A 143 38.58 -68.27 -24.89
CA VAL A 143 39.33 -67.02 -24.78
C VAL A 143 40.61 -67.25 -23.97
N THR A 144 41.76 -66.95 -24.55
CA THR A 144 43.08 -67.14 -23.93
C THR A 144 43.68 -65.84 -23.42
N HIS A 145 43.58 -64.77 -24.21
CA HIS A 145 44.25 -63.50 -23.94
C HIS A 145 43.43 -62.31 -24.41
N PHE A 146 43.71 -61.17 -23.80
CA PHE A 146 43.21 -59.85 -24.19
C PHE A 146 44.39 -59.01 -24.61
N GLN A 147 44.42 -58.54 -25.86
CA GLN A 147 45.50 -57.66 -26.33
C GLN A 147 44.93 -56.35 -26.82
N GLY A 148 45.54 -55.22 -26.46
CA GLY A 148 44.89 -53.95 -26.74
C GLY A 148 45.72 -52.74 -26.40
N VAL A 149 45.03 -51.60 -26.43
CA VAL A 149 45.58 -50.31 -26.01
C VAL A 149 44.67 -49.65 -24.97
N VAL A 150 45.28 -49.05 -23.96
CA VAL A 150 44.65 -48.15 -23.00
C VAL A 150 45.12 -46.73 -23.34
N LEU A 151 44.20 -45.91 -23.84
CA LEU A 151 44.46 -44.52 -24.21
C LEU A 151 44.03 -43.58 -23.09
N ASP A 152 44.92 -42.73 -22.58
CA ASP A 152 44.50 -41.65 -21.67
C ASP A 152 43.67 -40.60 -22.43
N ILE A 153 42.42 -40.42 -22.03
CA ILE A 153 41.46 -39.45 -22.59
C ILE A 153 41.06 -38.37 -21.57
N THR A 154 41.81 -38.22 -20.49
CA THR A 154 41.48 -37.32 -19.37
C THR A 154 41.31 -35.87 -19.81
N GLU A 155 42.23 -35.34 -20.62
CA GLU A 155 42.17 -33.94 -21.08
C GLU A 155 40.97 -33.68 -22.00
N ARG A 156 40.59 -34.69 -22.81
CA ARG A 156 39.39 -34.64 -23.63
C ARG A 156 38.14 -34.58 -22.75
N LYS A 157 38.02 -35.46 -21.75
CA LYS A 157 36.87 -35.47 -20.83
C LYS A 157 36.73 -34.17 -20.04
N LYS A 158 37.82 -33.61 -19.51
CA LYS A 158 37.80 -32.30 -18.82
C LYS A 158 37.31 -31.17 -19.75
N SER A 159 37.70 -31.19 -21.01
CA SER A 159 37.27 -30.20 -22.00
C SER A 159 35.79 -30.34 -22.34
N GLU A 160 35.30 -31.57 -22.53
CA GLU A 160 33.88 -31.88 -22.74
C GLU A 160 33.04 -31.40 -21.54
N GLU A 161 33.44 -31.73 -20.31
CA GLU A 161 32.75 -31.30 -19.08
C GLU A 161 32.73 -29.78 -18.92
N LYS A 162 33.84 -29.09 -19.24
CA LYS A 162 33.90 -27.62 -19.18
C LYS A 162 32.93 -27.00 -20.18
N LEU A 163 32.87 -27.51 -21.41
CA LEU A 163 31.95 -27.05 -22.43
C LEU A 163 30.49 -27.29 -22.01
N GLU A 164 30.18 -28.49 -21.52
CA GLU A 164 28.84 -28.81 -21.02
C GLU A 164 28.43 -27.88 -19.88
N ARG A 165 29.34 -27.61 -18.93
CA ARG A 165 29.10 -26.67 -17.83
C ARG A 165 28.79 -25.26 -18.33
N VAL A 166 29.56 -24.76 -19.31
CA VAL A 166 29.33 -23.44 -19.91
C VAL A 166 27.97 -23.40 -20.62
N LEU A 167 27.64 -24.40 -21.43
CA LEU A 167 26.36 -24.49 -22.13
C LEU A 167 25.18 -24.56 -21.15
N LYS A 168 25.32 -25.32 -20.07
CA LYS A 168 24.31 -25.42 -19.01
C LYS A 168 24.08 -24.09 -18.31
N ILE A 169 25.15 -23.37 -17.97
CA ILE A 169 25.07 -22.03 -17.36
C ILE A 169 24.44 -21.04 -18.35
N GLN A 170 24.84 -21.05 -19.62
CA GLN A 170 24.25 -20.18 -20.65
C GLN A 170 22.74 -20.41 -20.79
N LYS A 171 22.30 -21.68 -20.83
CA LYS A 171 20.87 -22.02 -20.88
C LYS A 171 20.12 -21.55 -19.63
N LEU A 172 20.72 -21.70 -18.45
CA LEU A 172 20.14 -21.24 -17.19
C LEU A 172 19.99 -19.71 -17.18
N LEU A 173 21.05 -18.97 -17.54
CA LEU A 173 21.01 -17.51 -17.61
C LEU A 173 19.94 -17.01 -18.57
N LYS A 174 19.85 -17.60 -19.77
CA LYS A 174 18.79 -17.28 -20.74
C LYS A 174 17.40 -17.48 -20.15
N THR A 175 17.20 -18.58 -19.43
CA THR A 175 15.91 -18.90 -18.79
C THR A 175 15.56 -17.90 -17.68
N ILE A 176 16.53 -17.54 -16.84
CA ILE A 176 16.33 -16.56 -15.74
C ILE A 176 15.96 -15.20 -16.32
N ILE A 177 16.69 -14.73 -17.33
CA ILE A 177 16.44 -13.43 -17.97
C ILE A 177 15.04 -13.43 -18.61
N ASN A 178 14.70 -14.48 -19.37
CA ASN A 178 13.42 -14.55 -20.07
C ASN A 178 12.20 -14.63 -19.14
N ASN A 179 12.38 -15.14 -17.92
CA ASN A 179 11.32 -15.20 -16.90
C ASN A 179 11.36 -14.03 -15.90
N SER A 180 12.31 -13.11 -16.04
CA SER A 180 12.43 -11.92 -15.21
C SER A 180 11.54 -10.80 -15.76
N PRO A 181 10.99 -9.92 -14.90
CA PRO A 181 10.33 -8.69 -15.34
C PRO A 181 11.31 -7.65 -15.91
N ALA A 182 12.63 -7.82 -15.71
CA ALA A 182 13.65 -6.90 -16.21
C ALA A 182 14.10 -7.30 -17.63
N VAL A 183 13.87 -6.43 -18.62
CA VAL A 183 14.39 -6.61 -19.98
C VAL A 183 15.84 -6.19 -20.02
N VAL A 184 16.73 -7.10 -20.43
CA VAL A 184 18.15 -6.83 -20.62
C VAL A 184 18.38 -6.30 -22.03
N PHE A 185 19.22 -5.28 -22.16
CA PHE A 185 19.51 -4.66 -23.44
C PHE A 185 20.99 -4.33 -23.65
N LEU A 186 21.34 -4.15 -24.93
CA LEU A 186 22.56 -3.51 -25.40
C LEU A 186 22.19 -2.58 -26.56
N TRP A 187 22.25 -1.28 -26.33
CA TRP A 187 22.00 -0.22 -27.29
C TRP A 187 23.31 0.30 -27.85
N ARG A 188 23.33 0.67 -29.13
CA ARG A 188 24.47 1.35 -29.76
C ARG A 188 24.40 2.84 -29.49
N ASP A 189 25.57 3.48 -29.46
CA ASP A 189 25.69 4.93 -29.41
C ASP A 189 25.47 5.54 -30.80
N GLU A 190 24.23 5.42 -31.30
CA GLU A 190 23.75 5.97 -32.57
C GLU A 190 22.39 6.67 -32.32
N ASP A 191 21.91 7.47 -33.27
CA ASP A 191 20.64 8.21 -33.14
C ASP A 191 19.47 7.28 -32.75
N TYR A 192 18.73 7.66 -31.70
CA TYR A 192 17.61 6.91 -31.12
C TYR A 192 17.96 5.50 -30.60
N TRP A 193 19.25 5.20 -30.38
CA TRP A 193 19.73 4.00 -29.70
C TRP A 193 19.21 2.69 -30.32
N PRO A 194 19.68 2.30 -31.52
CA PRO A 194 19.33 1.03 -32.13
C PRO A 194 19.86 -0.14 -31.27
N ALA A 195 19.10 -1.23 -31.29
CA ALA A 195 19.42 -2.41 -30.51
C ALA A 195 20.51 -3.26 -31.14
N ALA A 196 21.60 -3.50 -30.41
CA ALA A 196 22.53 -4.59 -30.70
C ALA A 196 22.09 -5.91 -30.05
N PHE A 197 21.43 -5.84 -28.89
CA PHE A 197 20.82 -6.99 -28.23
C PHE A 197 19.62 -6.54 -27.39
N VAL A 198 18.59 -7.39 -27.32
CA VAL A 198 17.48 -7.27 -26.38
C VAL A 198 17.02 -8.67 -25.99
N SER A 199 16.69 -8.89 -24.72
CA SER A 199 16.21 -10.19 -24.24
C SER A 199 14.78 -10.50 -24.69
N GLU A 200 14.42 -11.79 -24.75
CA GLU A 200 13.15 -12.25 -25.31
C GLU A 200 11.93 -11.82 -24.48
N ASN A 201 12.11 -11.52 -23.18
CA ASN A 201 11.05 -10.99 -22.31
C ASN A 201 10.60 -9.56 -22.68
N VAL A 202 11.20 -8.92 -23.69
CA VAL A 202 10.70 -7.65 -24.27
C VAL A 202 9.26 -7.76 -24.79
N ILE A 203 8.78 -8.98 -25.03
CA ILE A 203 7.37 -9.30 -25.32
C ILE A 203 6.39 -8.78 -24.27
N GLN A 204 6.83 -8.53 -23.02
CA GLN A 204 5.99 -7.93 -22.00
C GLN A 204 5.55 -6.49 -22.35
N PHE A 205 6.31 -5.80 -23.21
CA PHE A 205 5.95 -4.51 -23.79
C PHE A 205 5.24 -4.63 -25.16
N GLY A 206 4.93 -5.86 -25.59
CA GLY A 206 4.27 -6.17 -26.85
C GLY A 206 5.20 -6.22 -28.07
N TYR A 207 6.49 -5.93 -27.90
CA TYR A 207 7.48 -5.96 -28.97
C TYR A 207 8.19 -7.31 -29.04
N THR A 208 8.71 -7.65 -30.21
CA THR A 208 9.54 -8.85 -30.40
C THR A 208 11.02 -8.48 -30.48
N VAL A 209 11.91 -9.45 -30.27
CA VAL A 209 13.35 -9.24 -30.46
C VAL A 209 13.67 -8.81 -31.90
N ASP A 210 12.97 -9.39 -32.89
CA ASP A 210 13.13 -9.02 -34.30
C ASP A 210 12.76 -7.56 -34.57
N ASP A 211 11.73 -7.01 -33.92
CA ASP A 211 11.32 -5.61 -34.10
C ASP A 211 12.49 -4.64 -33.82
N PHE A 212 13.33 -4.95 -32.82
CA PHE A 212 14.48 -4.15 -32.43
C PHE A 212 15.76 -4.48 -33.21
N LEU A 213 16.09 -5.77 -33.39
CA LEU A 213 17.31 -6.18 -34.09
C LEU A 213 17.26 -5.90 -35.59
N SER A 214 16.07 -5.93 -36.20
CA SER A 214 15.88 -5.54 -37.60
C SER A 214 15.77 -4.01 -37.80
N GLN A 215 15.92 -3.23 -36.72
CA GLN A 215 15.81 -1.77 -36.71
C GLN A 215 14.46 -1.23 -37.23
N LYS A 216 13.40 -2.05 -37.24
CA LYS A 216 12.03 -1.57 -37.52
C LYS A 216 11.59 -0.57 -36.46
N ILE A 217 12.04 -0.77 -35.21
CA ILE A 217 11.77 0.09 -34.07
C ILE A 217 13.10 0.48 -33.42
N LEU A 218 13.26 1.77 -33.16
CA LEU A 218 14.37 2.34 -32.40
C LEU A 218 13.91 2.61 -30.97
N TYR A 219 14.75 2.34 -29.97
CA TYR A 219 14.34 2.45 -28.57
C TYR A 219 13.93 3.88 -28.19
N GLY A 220 14.65 4.90 -28.67
CA GLY A 220 14.29 6.30 -28.43
C GLY A 220 12.91 6.70 -28.98
N LYS A 221 12.39 6.01 -30.00
CA LYS A 221 11.08 6.31 -30.59
C LYS A 221 9.89 5.77 -29.79
N ILE A 222 10.12 4.82 -28.88
CA ILE A 222 9.06 4.32 -27.99
C ILE A 222 8.99 5.10 -26.68
N ILE A 223 9.97 5.95 -26.38
CA ILE A 223 9.95 6.84 -25.22
C ILE A 223 8.91 7.94 -25.46
N HIS A 224 8.18 8.30 -24.40
CA HIS A 224 7.20 9.38 -24.47
C HIS A 224 7.88 10.70 -24.90
N PRO A 225 7.31 11.48 -25.86
CA PRO A 225 7.94 12.70 -26.39
C PRO A 225 8.39 13.71 -25.33
N ASP A 226 7.57 13.93 -24.29
CA ASP A 226 7.92 14.83 -23.18
C ASP A 226 9.13 14.35 -22.35
N ASP A 227 9.36 13.03 -22.29
CA ASP A 227 10.43 12.44 -21.49
C ASP A 227 11.70 12.22 -22.32
N LEU A 228 11.59 12.05 -23.64
CA LEU A 228 12.72 11.76 -24.54
C LEU A 228 13.85 12.79 -24.39
N LYS A 229 13.51 14.08 -24.48
CA LYS A 229 14.49 15.16 -24.35
C LYS A 229 15.19 15.13 -22.98
N LYS A 230 14.45 14.83 -21.91
CA LYS A 230 15.00 14.72 -20.56
C LYS A 230 15.98 13.55 -20.46
N VAL A 231 15.64 12.40 -21.05
CA VAL A 231 16.49 11.20 -21.08
C VAL A 231 17.78 11.45 -21.87
N GLU A 232 17.70 12.09 -23.03
CA GLU A 232 18.87 12.49 -23.84
C GLU A 232 19.82 13.39 -23.03
N GLU A 233 19.28 14.47 -22.43
CA GLU A 233 20.08 15.39 -21.63
C GLU A 233 20.67 14.72 -20.38
N GLU A 234 19.95 13.78 -19.76
CA GLU A 234 20.43 13.02 -18.61
C GLU A 234 21.58 12.08 -18.99
N LEU A 235 21.41 11.33 -20.07
CA LEU A 235 22.44 10.47 -20.62
C LEU A 235 23.71 11.26 -20.94
N GLU A 236 23.58 12.37 -21.67
CA GLU A 236 24.72 13.20 -22.07
C GLU A 236 25.47 13.77 -20.85
N ARG A 237 24.74 14.22 -19.82
CA ARG A 237 25.35 14.64 -18.55
C ARG A 237 26.13 13.52 -17.86
N HIS A 238 25.59 12.30 -17.81
CA HIS A 238 26.27 11.16 -17.19
C HIS A 238 27.51 10.72 -18.00
N VAL A 239 27.41 10.77 -19.34
CA VAL A 239 28.54 10.53 -20.24
C VAL A 239 29.67 11.55 -20.01
N GLN A 240 29.34 12.85 -19.95
CA GLN A 240 30.31 13.92 -19.74
C GLN A 240 30.99 13.86 -18.36
N LYS A 241 30.25 13.47 -17.32
CA LYS A 241 30.81 13.30 -15.96
C LYS A 241 31.73 12.08 -15.82
N GLY A 242 31.77 11.19 -16.80
CA GLY A 242 32.54 9.94 -16.70
C GLY A 242 31.92 8.91 -15.76
N GLU A 243 30.61 8.98 -15.52
CA GLU A 243 29.92 8.00 -14.68
C GLU A 243 29.83 6.62 -15.37
N VAL A 244 29.84 5.55 -14.58
CA VAL A 244 29.82 4.16 -15.08
C VAL A 244 28.40 3.64 -15.25
N SER A 245 27.45 4.15 -14.45
CA SER A 245 26.04 3.77 -14.52
C SER A 245 25.14 4.84 -13.96
N PHE A 246 23.91 4.92 -14.46
CA PHE A 246 22.86 5.78 -13.93
C PHE A 246 21.50 5.07 -13.97
N ASN A 247 20.50 5.70 -13.36
CA ASN A 247 19.15 5.15 -13.28
C ASN A 247 18.14 6.24 -13.59
N SER A 248 17.19 5.97 -14.49
CA SER A 248 16.19 6.95 -14.90
C SER A 248 14.79 6.32 -14.91
N GLU A 249 13.80 7.11 -14.51
CA GLU A 249 12.39 6.74 -14.61
C GLU A 249 11.70 7.61 -15.67
N TYR A 250 11.09 6.97 -16.67
CA TYR A 250 10.40 7.65 -17.76
C TYR A 250 9.29 6.77 -18.31
N ARG A 251 8.50 7.33 -19.22
CA ARG A 251 7.36 6.65 -19.84
C ARG A 251 7.71 6.13 -21.22
N ILE A 252 7.23 4.93 -21.55
CA ILE A 252 7.32 4.32 -22.88
C ILE A 252 5.94 3.89 -23.40
N PHE A 253 5.82 3.75 -24.71
CA PHE A 253 4.67 3.17 -25.37
C PHE A 253 4.89 1.69 -25.68
N THR A 254 3.92 0.85 -25.34
CA THR A 254 3.86 -0.54 -25.80
C THR A 254 3.51 -0.60 -27.28
N LYS A 255 3.68 -1.77 -27.91
CA LYS A 255 3.28 -1.97 -29.32
C LYS A 255 1.79 -1.70 -29.57
N ALA A 256 0.95 -1.84 -28.54
CA ALA A 256 -0.48 -1.54 -28.60
C ALA A 256 -0.80 -0.05 -28.41
N GLY A 257 0.18 0.78 -28.04
CA GLY A 257 0.02 2.20 -27.75
C GLY A 257 -0.25 2.53 -26.27
N ASP A 258 -0.21 1.55 -25.37
CA ASP A 258 -0.39 1.79 -23.94
C ASP A 258 0.84 2.48 -23.34
N LEU A 259 0.60 3.41 -22.42
CA LEU A 259 1.65 4.08 -21.68
C LEU A 259 2.11 3.25 -20.47
N ARG A 260 3.42 2.99 -20.36
CA ARG A 260 4.05 2.30 -19.23
C ARG A 260 5.13 3.17 -18.61
N TRP A 261 5.21 3.15 -17.28
CA TRP A 261 6.36 3.69 -16.57
C TRP A 261 7.44 2.63 -16.48
N VAL A 262 8.65 2.98 -16.89
CA VAL A 262 9.82 2.12 -16.77
C VAL A 262 10.89 2.76 -15.91
N ASN A 263 11.65 1.91 -15.23
CA ASN A 263 12.91 2.25 -14.61
C ASN A 263 14.03 1.60 -15.41
N GLU A 264 14.88 2.41 -16.02
CA GLU A 264 16.03 1.94 -16.77
C GLU A 264 17.31 2.17 -15.97
N ARG A 265 18.03 1.08 -15.71
CA ARG A 265 19.39 1.15 -15.17
C ARG A 265 20.39 0.87 -16.28
N THR A 266 21.17 1.89 -16.61
CA THR A 266 22.08 1.89 -17.75
C THR A 266 23.53 1.90 -17.26
N PHE A 267 24.36 1.04 -17.86
CA PHE A 267 25.81 0.99 -17.73
C PHE A 267 26.42 1.44 -19.06
N ILE A 268 27.34 2.40 -18.97
CA ILE A 268 27.97 3.03 -20.13
C ILE A 268 29.20 2.20 -20.52
N GLN A 269 29.23 1.66 -21.73
CA GLN A 269 30.41 0.96 -22.25
C GLN A 269 31.36 1.96 -22.89
N ARG A 270 32.64 1.86 -22.51
CA ARG A 270 33.71 2.69 -23.06
C ARG A 270 34.84 1.81 -23.58
N GLU A 271 35.46 2.24 -24.67
CA GLU A 271 36.72 1.69 -25.14
C GLU A 271 37.91 2.20 -24.31
N GLY A 272 39.08 1.58 -24.51
CA GLY A 272 40.32 1.92 -23.79
C GLY A 272 40.83 3.34 -24.04
N ASP A 273 40.30 4.02 -25.07
CA ASP A 273 40.56 5.43 -25.41
C ASP A 273 39.54 6.41 -24.77
N GLY A 274 38.53 5.89 -24.06
CA GLY A 274 37.49 6.67 -23.39
C GLY A 274 36.23 6.94 -24.21
N ASN A 275 36.20 6.54 -25.49
CA ASN A 275 35.05 6.70 -26.36
C ASN A 275 33.90 5.77 -25.94
N VAL A 276 32.66 6.26 -26.00
CA VAL A 276 31.47 5.46 -25.68
C VAL A 276 31.15 4.57 -26.88
N THR A 277 30.99 3.27 -26.63
CA THR A 277 30.66 2.29 -27.69
C THR A 277 29.21 1.82 -27.64
N GLY A 278 28.55 2.01 -26.50
CA GLY A 278 27.16 1.66 -26.33
C GLY A 278 26.71 1.68 -24.88
N PHE A 279 25.46 1.28 -24.68
CA PHE A 279 24.78 1.31 -23.40
C PHE A 279 24.19 -0.06 -23.14
N GLN A 280 24.47 -0.66 -21.98
CA GLN A 280 23.88 -1.93 -21.61
C GLN A 280 23.14 -1.79 -20.29
N GLY A 281 22.09 -2.57 -20.07
CA GLY A 281 21.34 -2.37 -18.84
C GLY A 281 20.10 -3.21 -18.75
N ILE A 282 19.23 -2.77 -17.86
CA ILE A 282 17.90 -3.34 -17.67
C ILE A 282 16.81 -2.28 -17.71
N VAL A 283 15.69 -2.63 -18.32
CA VAL A 283 14.44 -1.85 -18.28
C VAL A 283 13.42 -2.66 -17.49
N LEU A 284 12.91 -2.08 -16.40
CA LEU A 284 11.91 -2.68 -15.53
C LEU A 284 10.58 -1.92 -15.62
N ASP A 285 9.47 -2.63 -15.83
CA ASP A 285 8.14 -2.02 -15.73
C ASP A 285 7.81 -1.68 -14.26
N ILE A 286 7.71 -0.39 -13.96
CA ILE A 286 7.34 0.14 -12.63
C ILE A 286 5.90 0.66 -12.60
N THR A 287 5.12 0.47 -13.66
CA THR A 287 3.70 0.85 -13.73
C THR A 287 2.88 0.27 -12.58
N PRO A 288 3.02 -1.03 -12.20
CA PRO A 288 2.28 -1.57 -11.05
C PRO A 288 2.61 -0.83 -9.76
N ARG A 289 3.89 -0.51 -9.54
CA ARG A 289 4.36 0.25 -8.37
C ARG A 289 3.76 1.66 -8.35
N LYS A 290 3.83 2.40 -9.47
CA LYS A 290 3.26 3.75 -9.58
C LYS A 290 1.74 3.76 -9.34
N LYS A 291 1.01 2.75 -9.84
CA LYS A 291 -0.45 2.63 -9.60
C LYS A 291 -0.78 2.43 -8.11
N ILE A 292 0.00 1.60 -7.40
CA ILE A 292 -0.17 1.39 -5.95
C ILE A 292 0.14 2.67 -5.19
N GLU A 293 1.24 3.35 -5.53
CA GLU A 293 1.64 4.61 -4.91
C GLU A 293 0.59 5.70 -5.11
N GLU A 294 0.04 5.83 -6.33
CA GLU A 294 -1.01 6.78 -6.63
C GLU A 294 -2.32 6.46 -5.90
N ALA A 295 -2.70 5.18 -5.83
CA ALA A 295 -3.88 4.74 -5.08
C ALA A 295 -3.75 5.06 -3.58
N LEU A 296 -2.56 4.81 -3.01
CA LEU A 296 -2.27 5.16 -1.62
C LEU A 296 -2.31 6.68 -1.40
N ARG A 297 -1.69 7.47 -2.28
CA ARG A 297 -1.72 8.94 -2.22
C ARG A 297 -3.16 9.45 -2.26
N LYS A 298 -3.97 8.97 -3.20
CA LYS A 298 -5.40 9.33 -3.31
C LYS A 298 -6.18 8.93 -2.06
N SER A 299 -5.91 7.76 -1.48
CA SER A 299 -6.54 7.33 -0.23
C SER A 299 -6.18 8.25 0.94
N LEU A 300 -4.91 8.65 1.07
CA LEU A 300 -4.46 9.56 2.13
C LEU A 300 -5.04 10.97 1.95
N GLU A 301 -5.11 11.47 0.71
CA GLU A 301 -5.76 12.75 0.40
C GLU A 301 -7.25 12.72 0.73
N MET A 302 -7.95 11.64 0.36
CA MET A 302 -9.35 11.45 0.69
C MET A 302 -9.58 11.38 2.21
N GLN A 303 -8.74 10.65 2.95
CA GLN A 303 -8.81 10.60 4.42
C GLN A 303 -8.63 11.98 5.05
N LYS A 304 -7.66 12.78 4.58
CA LYS A 304 -7.46 14.17 5.04
C LYS A 304 -8.67 15.05 4.73
N LEU A 305 -9.24 14.91 3.54
CA LEU A 305 -10.43 15.65 3.15
C LEU A 305 -11.64 15.28 4.03
N LEU A 306 -11.90 13.99 4.23
CA LEU A 306 -12.99 13.51 5.09
C LEU A 306 -12.82 14.00 6.54
N LYS A 307 -11.61 13.93 7.10
CA LYS A 307 -11.32 14.48 8.44
C LYS A 307 -11.63 15.98 8.50
N THR A 308 -11.25 16.72 7.47
CA THR A 308 -11.51 18.17 7.40
C THR A 308 -13.01 18.48 7.29
N ILE A 309 -13.76 17.71 6.50
CA ILE A 309 -15.22 17.89 6.36
C ILE A 309 -15.92 17.62 7.69
N ILE A 310 -15.59 16.51 8.36
CA ILE A 310 -16.19 16.16 9.66
C ILE A 310 -15.86 17.24 10.70
N ASN A 311 -14.59 17.65 10.80
CA ASN A 311 -14.17 18.66 11.78
C ASN A 311 -14.75 20.06 11.54
N LYS A 312 -15.27 20.35 10.33
CA LYS A 312 -15.94 21.62 10.01
C LYS A 312 -17.46 21.51 9.99
N SER A 313 -18.02 20.31 10.19
CA SER A 313 -19.45 20.06 10.27
C SER A 313 -19.98 20.40 11.67
N SER A 314 -21.27 20.69 11.79
CA SER A 314 -21.97 20.72 13.09
C SER A 314 -22.16 19.33 13.69
N ALA A 315 -22.12 18.28 12.88
CA ALA A 315 -22.25 16.91 13.34
C ALA A 315 -20.94 16.40 13.97
N VAL A 316 -20.97 16.02 15.24
CA VAL A 316 -19.85 15.36 15.93
C VAL A 316 -19.95 13.86 15.74
N ALA A 317 -18.91 13.25 15.17
CA ALA A 317 -18.84 11.81 14.98
C ALA A 317 -18.27 11.14 16.24
N PHE A 318 -18.92 10.07 16.69
CA PHE A 318 -18.50 9.27 17.83
C PHE A 318 -18.44 7.79 17.46
N LEU A 319 -17.53 7.08 18.13
CA LEU A 319 -17.42 5.64 18.15
C LEU A 319 -17.47 5.19 19.61
N TRP A 320 -18.54 4.51 20.00
CA TRP A 320 -18.72 3.99 21.35
C TRP A 320 -18.50 2.49 21.41
N LYS A 321 -17.96 2.05 22.53
CA LYS A 321 -17.93 0.65 22.92
C LYS A 321 -19.29 0.22 23.45
N THR A 322 -19.64 -1.05 23.22
CA THR A 322 -20.88 -1.67 23.71
C THR A 322 -20.78 -2.10 25.17
N VAL A 323 -20.22 -1.23 26.01
CA VAL A 323 -20.02 -1.41 27.46
C VAL A 323 -20.93 -0.42 28.20
N GLU A 324 -21.21 -0.69 29.48
CA GLU A 324 -22.00 0.20 30.35
C GLU A 324 -21.51 1.66 30.31
N ASN A 325 -22.45 2.61 30.31
CA ASN A 325 -22.23 4.05 30.12
C ASN A 325 -21.52 4.46 28.81
N TRP A 326 -21.36 3.55 27.85
CA TRP A 326 -20.84 3.81 26.50
C TRP A 326 -19.50 4.57 26.47
N PRO A 327 -18.39 3.92 26.85
CA PRO A 327 -17.06 4.49 26.71
C PRO A 327 -16.77 4.84 25.24
N VAL A 328 -16.20 6.01 25.03
CA VAL A 328 -15.89 6.53 23.68
C VAL A 328 -14.48 6.09 23.28
N GLU A 329 -14.37 5.39 22.15
CA GLU A 329 -13.09 5.00 21.56
C GLU A 329 -12.56 6.06 20.58
N PHE A 330 -13.46 6.76 19.91
CA PHE A 330 -13.11 7.86 19.02
C PHE A 330 -14.20 8.93 19.06
N VAL A 331 -13.77 10.19 19.01
CA VAL A 331 -14.63 11.35 18.79
C VAL A 331 -13.93 12.33 17.85
N SER A 332 -14.67 12.99 16.96
CA SER A 332 -14.12 14.00 16.07
C SER A 332 -13.78 15.30 16.80
N GLU A 333 -12.83 16.07 16.25
CA GLU A 333 -12.25 17.25 16.93
C GLU A 333 -13.25 18.41 17.11
N ASN A 334 -14.32 18.44 16.32
CA ASN A 334 -15.43 19.38 16.47
C ASN A 334 -16.30 19.12 17.70
N VAL A 335 -16.00 18.13 18.54
CA VAL A 335 -16.61 17.98 19.88
C VAL A 335 -16.37 19.20 20.78
N THR A 336 -15.34 19.99 20.46
CA THR A 336 -15.06 21.30 21.05
C THR A 336 -16.24 22.27 20.98
N GLN A 337 -17.19 22.09 20.07
CA GLN A 337 -18.43 22.88 20.03
C GLN A 337 -19.32 22.66 21.27
N PHE A 338 -19.17 21.53 21.96
CA PHE A 338 -19.84 21.23 23.24
C PHE A 338 -18.97 21.58 24.47
N GLY A 339 -17.81 22.21 24.25
CA GLY A 339 -16.85 22.58 25.29
C GLY A 339 -15.91 21.46 25.74
N TYR A 340 -16.05 20.25 25.19
CA TYR A 340 -15.18 19.11 25.51
C TYR A 340 -13.99 18.99 24.55
N THR A 341 -12.93 18.34 25.01
CA THR A 341 -11.81 17.94 24.16
C THR A 341 -11.91 16.46 23.78
N VAL A 342 -11.18 16.05 22.73
CA VAL A 342 -11.09 14.63 22.33
C VAL A 342 -10.56 13.78 23.48
N GLU A 343 -9.57 14.30 24.24
CA GLU A 343 -8.93 13.57 25.33
C GLU A 343 -9.91 13.27 26.48
N ASP A 344 -10.87 14.15 26.76
CA ASP A 344 -11.83 13.97 27.85
C ASP A 344 -12.63 12.66 27.69
N PHE A 345 -12.98 12.33 26.45
CA PHE A 345 -13.68 11.11 26.09
C PHE A 345 -12.73 9.91 25.90
N THR A 346 -11.65 10.06 25.12
CA THR A 346 -10.78 8.92 24.77
C THR A 346 -9.91 8.45 25.93
N SER A 347 -9.66 9.30 26.94
CA SER A 347 -8.97 8.91 28.17
C SER A 347 -9.84 8.06 29.11
N GLY A 348 -11.15 7.99 28.86
CA GLY A 348 -12.12 7.37 29.75
C GLY A 348 -12.42 8.17 31.01
N ARG A 349 -12.01 9.46 31.09
CA ARG A 349 -12.37 10.36 32.19
C ARG A 349 -13.87 10.66 32.19
N ILE A 350 -14.45 10.83 31.01
CA ILE A 350 -15.87 11.09 30.80
C ILE A 350 -16.43 9.94 29.96
N LEU A 351 -17.48 9.28 30.47
CA LEU A 351 -18.25 8.34 29.66
C LEU A 351 -19.40 9.10 28.99
N TYR A 352 -19.83 8.63 27.81
CA TYR A 352 -20.86 9.36 27.07
C TYR A 352 -22.19 9.40 27.83
N GLY A 353 -22.54 8.34 28.59
CA GLY A 353 -23.73 8.34 29.42
C GLY A 353 -23.75 9.41 30.52
N ASP A 354 -22.58 9.91 30.95
CA ASP A 354 -22.48 10.87 32.06
C ASP A 354 -22.89 12.29 31.64
N ILE A 355 -22.84 12.59 30.34
CA ILE A 355 -23.22 13.91 29.80
C ILE A 355 -24.70 13.98 29.42
N ILE A 356 -25.42 12.85 29.39
CA ILE A 356 -26.85 12.82 29.06
C ILE A 356 -27.67 13.34 30.25
N HIS A 357 -28.72 14.11 29.97
CA HIS A 357 -29.62 14.61 31.00
C HIS A 357 -30.26 13.45 31.79
N LYS A 358 -30.36 13.60 33.12
CA LYS A 358 -30.81 12.52 34.03
C LYS A 358 -32.23 12.00 33.76
N GLU A 359 -33.09 12.84 33.18
CA GLU A 359 -34.45 12.43 32.78
C GLU A 359 -34.45 11.64 31.46
N ASP A 360 -33.44 11.80 30.62
CA ASP A 360 -33.40 11.25 29.27
C ASP A 360 -32.55 9.96 29.19
N ILE A 361 -31.59 9.76 30.10
CA ILE A 361 -30.66 8.61 30.11
C ILE A 361 -31.37 7.25 30.09
N ASN A 362 -32.47 7.10 30.84
CA ASN A 362 -33.24 5.86 30.89
C ASN A 362 -33.93 5.61 29.54
N SER A 363 -34.55 6.63 28.97
CA SER A 363 -35.21 6.57 27.67
C SER A 363 -34.24 6.22 26.54
N VAL A 364 -33.03 6.82 26.55
CA VAL A 364 -31.97 6.51 25.59
C VAL A 364 -31.51 5.06 25.73
N SER A 365 -31.26 4.61 26.96
CA SER A 365 -30.82 3.24 27.25
C SER A 365 -31.85 2.20 26.83
N GLU A 366 -33.13 2.44 27.13
CA GLU A 366 -34.24 1.54 26.78
C GLU A 366 -34.45 1.46 25.26
N ASN A 367 -34.40 2.60 24.57
CA ASN A 367 -34.61 2.66 23.13
C ASN A 367 -33.43 2.01 22.36
N LEU A 368 -32.19 2.25 22.79
CA LEU A 368 -31.02 1.55 22.26
C LEU A 368 -31.13 0.03 22.49
N ALA A 369 -31.49 -0.39 23.70
CA ALA A 369 -31.67 -1.80 24.02
C ALA A 369 -32.82 -2.44 23.22
N HIS A 370 -33.91 -1.72 22.98
CA HIS A 370 -35.00 -2.16 22.11
C HIS A 370 -34.54 -2.34 20.67
N SER A 371 -33.84 -1.36 20.10
CA SER A 371 -33.26 -1.42 18.75
C SER A 371 -32.33 -2.63 18.58
N ILE A 372 -31.53 -2.94 19.60
CA ILE A 372 -30.66 -4.12 19.60
C ILE A 372 -31.48 -5.42 19.58
N ARG A 373 -32.54 -5.51 20.38
CA ARG A 373 -33.42 -6.71 20.49
C ARG A 373 -34.23 -6.96 19.21
N GLU A 374 -34.74 -5.92 18.58
CA GLU A 374 -35.49 -5.99 17.32
C GLU A 374 -34.57 -6.27 16.11
N GLY A 375 -33.25 -6.28 16.31
CA GLY A 375 -32.29 -6.51 15.23
C GLY A 375 -32.15 -5.31 14.29
N CYS A 376 -32.51 -4.11 14.73
CA CYS A 376 -32.29 -2.89 13.96
C CYS A 376 -30.78 -2.60 13.82
N ASP A 377 -30.41 -2.04 12.67
CA ASP A 377 -29.03 -1.63 12.37
C ASP A 377 -28.74 -0.16 12.72
N SER A 378 -29.78 0.61 13.06
CA SER A 378 -29.70 2.02 13.40
C SER A 378 -30.59 2.40 14.58
N PHE A 379 -30.16 3.41 15.31
CA PHE A 379 -30.82 4.06 16.42
C PHE A 379 -30.84 5.57 16.14
N GLU A 380 -32.00 6.21 16.30
CA GLU A 380 -32.17 7.65 16.14
C GLU A 380 -33.03 8.18 17.28
N MET A 381 -32.54 9.23 17.95
CA MET A 381 -33.25 9.84 19.07
C MET A 381 -32.79 11.27 19.31
N GLU A 382 -33.72 12.10 19.78
CA GLU A 382 -33.42 13.43 20.30
C GLU A 382 -33.46 13.42 21.82
N TYR A 383 -32.46 14.03 22.46
CA TYR A 383 -32.39 14.13 23.92
C TYR A 383 -31.50 15.31 24.33
N ARG A 384 -31.47 15.59 25.63
CA ARG A 384 -30.67 16.68 26.21
C ARG A 384 -29.31 16.18 26.68
N ILE A 385 -28.26 16.94 26.40
CA ILE A 385 -26.91 16.74 26.95
C ILE A 385 -26.44 17.98 27.72
N PHE A 386 -25.49 17.77 28.62
CA PHE A 386 -24.70 18.83 29.24
C PHE A 386 -23.44 19.11 28.43
N THR A 387 -23.15 20.39 28.28
CA THR A 387 -21.86 20.89 27.79
C THR A 387 -20.85 20.94 28.93
N ALA A 388 -19.55 21.09 28.61
CA ALA A 388 -18.51 21.22 29.64
C ALA A 388 -18.74 22.41 30.60
N ASP A 389 -19.40 23.47 30.12
CA ASP A 389 -19.77 24.66 30.90
C ASP A 389 -21.06 24.47 31.72
N GLY A 390 -21.71 23.31 31.64
CA GLY A 390 -22.93 22.98 32.37
C GLY A 390 -24.24 23.42 31.69
N ASN A 391 -24.18 24.03 30.50
CA ASN A 391 -25.37 24.38 29.74
C ASN A 391 -26.02 23.13 29.14
N ILE A 392 -27.36 23.14 29.02
CA ILE A 392 -28.14 22.08 28.40
C ILE A 392 -28.28 22.36 26.90
N ARG A 393 -28.05 21.33 26.08
CA ARG A 393 -28.26 21.36 24.63
C ARG A 393 -29.16 20.21 24.20
N TRP A 394 -30.07 20.46 23.26
CA TRP A 394 -30.80 19.41 22.57
C TRP A 394 -29.94 18.87 21.45
N VAL A 395 -29.78 17.55 21.40
CA VAL A 395 -29.05 16.88 20.34
C VAL A 395 -29.89 15.83 19.66
N GLU A 396 -29.67 15.67 18.37
CA GLU A 396 -30.17 14.58 17.56
C GLU A 396 -29.02 13.59 17.33
N GLU A 397 -29.16 12.38 17.87
CA GLU A 397 -28.22 11.29 17.67
C GLU A 397 -28.72 10.37 16.56
N ARG A 398 -27.82 10.02 15.64
CA ARG A 398 -28.01 8.94 14.68
C ARG A 398 -26.85 7.96 14.77
N THR A 399 -27.14 6.76 15.20
CA THR A 399 -26.15 5.74 15.51
C THR A 399 -26.40 4.46 14.74
N TYR A 400 -25.35 3.92 14.13
CA TYR A 400 -25.33 2.64 13.45
C TYR A 400 -24.68 1.58 14.33
N ILE A 401 -25.30 0.41 14.41
CA ILE A 401 -24.89 -0.69 15.27
C ILE A 401 -24.03 -1.65 14.46
N LYS A 402 -22.72 -1.65 14.71
CA LYS A 402 -21.78 -2.55 14.04
C LYS A 402 -21.77 -3.91 14.74
N ARG A 403 -22.21 -4.96 14.03
CA ARG A 403 -22.23 -6.34 14.53
C ARG A 403 -21.08 -7.18 13.97
N ASN A 404 -20.62 -8.17 14.74
CA ASN A 404 -19.69 -9.19 14.26
C ASN A 404 -20.42 -10.25 13.41
N LYS A 405 -19.69 -11.25 12.91
CA LYS A 405 -20.27 -12.36 12.11
C LYS A 405 -21.28 -13.22 12.87
N GLU A 406 -21.29 -13.15 14.20
CA GLU A 406 -22.20 -13.88 15.10
C GLU A 406 -23.45 -13.05 15.47
N GLY A 407 -23.57 -11.83 14.93
CA GLY A 407 -24.71 -10.91 15.18
C GLY A 407 -24.58 -10.09 16.46
N ILE A 408 -23.47 -10.21 17.19
CA ILE A 408 -23.21 -9.51 18.44
C ILE A 408 -22.75 -8.08 18.14
N PRO A 409 -23.38 -7.03 18.72
CA PRO A 409 -22.88 -5.66 18.63
C PRO A 409 -21.46 -5.53 19.18
N VAL A 410 -20.55 -4.94 18.40
CA VAL A 410 -19.16 -4.70 18.79
C VAL A 410 -18.89 -3.21 19.00
N TYR A 411 -19.50 -2.38 18.16
CA TYR A 411 -19.35 -0.93 18.20
C TYR A 411 -20.65 -0.22 17.85
N PHE A 412 -20.85 0.94 18.45
CA PHE A 412 -21.82 1.91 17.99
C PHE A 412 -21.06 3.04 17.30
N GLN A 413 -21.45 3.41 16.09
CA GLN A 413 -20.83 4.52 15.36
C GLN A 413 -21.92 5.49 14.93
N GLY A 414 -21.80 6.75 15.31
CA GLY A 414 -22.89 7.69 15.11
C GLY A 414 -22.44 9.13 15.01
N ILE A 415 -23.41 9.97 14.72
CA ILE A 415 -23.27 11.42 14.70
C ILE A 415 -24.25 12.05 15.67
N ILE A 416 -23.81 13.12 16.30
CA ILE A 416 -24.61 13.93 17.22
C ILE A 416 -24.61 15.36 16.68
N VAL A 417 -25.81 15.89 16.48
CA VAL A 417 -26.02 17.23 15.93
C VAL A 417 -26.72 18.08 16.98
N ASP A 418 -26.21 19.28 17.26
CA ASP A 418 -26.93 20.26 18.08
C ASP A 418 -28.17 20.73 17.31
N VAL A 419 -29.35 20.52 17.90
CA VAL A 419 -30.65 20.91 17.36
C VAL A 419 -31.39 21.86 18.30
N THR A 420 -30.67 22.50 19.23
CA THR A 420 -31.25 23.42 20.23
C THR A 420 -32.02 24.56 19.57
N GLU A 421 -31.42 25.26 18.59
CA GLU A 421 -32.10 26.35 17.87
C GLU A 421 -33.37 25.86 17.15
N ARG A 422 -33.33 24.65 16.57
CA ARG A 422 -34.49 24.02 15.92
C ARG A 422 -35.60 23.74 16.93
N LYS A 423 -35.25 23.22 18.11
CA LYS A 423 -36.21 22.90 19.18
C LYS A 423 -36.86 24.14 19.77
N GLU A 424 -36.09 25.19 20.04
CA GLU A 424 -36.61 26.47 20.52
C GLU A 424 -37.58 27.09 19.51
N ALA A 425 -37.22 27.09 18.22
CA ALA A 425 -38.11 27.59 17.17
C ALA A 425 -39.41 26.78 17.05
N GLN A 426 -39.34 25.46 17.18
CA GLN A 426 -40.51 24.59 17.16
C GLN A 426 -41.43 24.86 18.35
N GLU A 427 -40.87 25.00 19.56
CA GLU A 427 -41.65 25.30 20.77
C GLU A 427 -42.39 26.64 20.66
N MET A 428 -41.72 27.69 20.13
CA MET A 428 -42.36 28.99 19.88
C MET A 428 -43.54 28.87 18.90
N LEU A 429 -43.40 28.11 17.81
CA LEU A 429 -44.49 27.88 16.87
C LEU A 429 -45.65 27.10 17.49
N GLU A 430 -45.36 26.12 18.36
CA GLU A 430 -46.38 25.36 19.08
C GLU A 430 -47.15 26.26 20.05
N ILE A 431 -46.47 27.11 20.82
CA ILE A 431 -47.10 28.11 21.69
C ILE A 431 -47.99 29.04 20.87
N GLN A 432 -47.50 29.54 19.73
CA GLN A 432 -48.29 30.42 18.85
C GLN A 432 -49.56 29.71 18.32
N ARG A 433 -49.43 28.45 17.92
CA ARG A 433 -50.56 27.66 17.40
C ARG A 433 -51.60 27.37 18.48
N GLU A 434 -51.16 26.96 19.67
CA GLU A 434 -52.02 26.77 20.84
C GLU A 434 -52.75 28.05 21.22
N LEU A 435 -52.02 29.17 21.25
CA LEU A 435 -52.58 30.48 21.51
C LEU A 435 -53.69 30.79 20.50
N GLY A 436 -53.42 30.68 19.20
CA GLY A 436 -54.42 30.92 18.14
C GLY A 436 -55.69 30.11 18.28
N MET A 437 -55.57 28.80 18.54
CA MET A 437 -56.73 27.94 18.78
C MET A 437 -57.53 28.39 20.01
N SER A 438 -56.83 28.77 21.09
CA SER A 438 -57.49 29.23 22.31
C SER A 438 -58.19 30.59 22.17
N LEU A 439 -57.63 31.51 21.38
CA LEU A 439 -58.22 32.83 21.12
C LEU A 439 -59.48 32.72 20.26
N SER A 440 -59.51 31.79 19.30
CA SER A 440 -60.68 31.57 18.44
C SER A 440 -61.93 31.04 19.16
N THR A 441 -61.75 30.42 20.34
CA THR A 441 -62.84 29.78 21.11
C THR A 441 -63.31 30.63 22.30
N THR A 442 -62.61 31.72 22.62
CA THR A 442 -62.86 32.53 23.81
C THR A 442 -63.47 33.89 23.43
N TRP A 443 -64.70 34.15 23.83
CA TRP A 443 -65.41 35.42 23.55
C TRP A 443 -65.25 36.48 24.66
N ASN A 444 -64.69 36.09 25.82
CA ASN A 444 -64.45 37.01 26.94
C ASN A 444 -63.05 37.64 26.83
N LEU A 445 -63.02 38.97 26.66
CA LEU A 445 -61.79 39.76 26.54
C LEU A 445 -60.81 39.54 27.70
N GLN A 446 -61.29 39.49 28.94
CA GLN A 446 -60.43 39.37 30.12
C GLN A 446 -59.76 37.99 30.21
N THR A 447 -60.51 36.94 29.84
CA THR A 447 -59.95 35.58 29.74
C THR A 447 -58.95 35.47 28.58
N MET A 448 -59.24 36.13 27.46
CA MET A 448 -58.36 36.19 26.29
C MET A 448 -57.01 36.84 26.66
N LEU A 449 -57.04 38.01 27.28
CA LEU A 449 -55.87 38.75 27.73
C LEU A 449 -55.02 37.95 28.73
N SER A 450 -55.66 37.25 29.67
CA SER A 450 -54.96 36.35 30.60
C SER A 450 -54.20 35.26 29.86
N ARG A 451 -54.85 34.58 28.90
CA ARG A 451 -54.24 33.48 28.14
C ARG A 451 -53.06 33.93 27.28
N ILE A 452 -53.12 35.15 26.74
CA ILE A 452 -52.01 35.74 25.97
C ILE A 452 -50.78 35.89 26.87
N LEU A 453 -50.96 36.47 28.06
CA LEU A 453 -49.86 36.60 29.02
C LEU A 453 -49.35 35.22 29.45
N ASP A 454 -50.24 34.30 29.84
CA ASP A 454 -49.85 32.98 30.31
C ASP A 454 -49.11 32.16 29.21
N ALA A 455 -49.42 32.38 27.92
CA ALA A 455 -48.72 31.75 26.79
C ALA A 455 -47.33 32.36 26.54
N CYS A 456 -47.22 33.69 26.51
CA CYS A 456 -45.93 34.36 26.29
C CYS A 456 -44.96 34.17 27.45
N LEU A 457 -45.45 34.07 28.69
CA LEU A 457 -44.64 33.80 29.89
C LEU A 457 -44.18 32.34 30.01
N LYS A 458 -44.58 31.44 29.09
CA LYS A 458 -43.95 30.10 28.98
C LYS A 458 -42.52 30.20 28.46
N ILE A 459 -42.19 31.27 27.74
CA ILE A 459 -40.84 31.51 27.20
C ILE A 459 -39.92 31.88 28.36
N LYS A 460 -38.83 31.13 28.51
CA LYS A 460 -37.93 31.21 29.67
C LYS A 460 -37.35 32.61 29.88
N GLU A 461 -37.11 33.34 28.80
CA GLU A 461 -36.52 34.69 28.81
C GLU A 461 -37.52 35.78 29.21
N ILE A 462 -38.82 35.48 29.28
CA ILE A 462 -39.89 36.44 29.63
C ILE A 462 -40.58 35.98 30.91
N ASP A 463 -40.38 36.73 31.99
CA ASP A 463 -40.92 36.39 33.31
C ASP A 463 -42.03 37.36 33.78
N ALA A 464 -42.22 38.48 33.08
CA ALA A 464 -43.26 39.45 33.39
C ALA A 464 -43.87 40.08 32.13
N GLY A 465 -45.11 40.56 32.25
CA GLY A 465 -45.78 41.27 31.18
C GLY A 465 -47.06 41.97 31.59
N GLY A 466 -47.46 42.95 30.79
CA GLY A 466 -48.66 43.75 30.93
C GLY A 466 -49.29 44.04 29.57
N ILE A 467 -50.61 44.05 29.51
CA ILE A 467 -51.37 44.43 28.32
C ILE A 467 -52.05 45.76 28.59
N TYR A 468 -51.78 46.72 27.71
CA TYR A 468 -52.33 48.06 27.76
C TYR A 468 -53.35 48.22 26.63
N LEU A 469 -54.51 48.81 26.93
CA LEU A 469 -55.53 49.14 25.93
C LEU A 469 -55.86 50.63 25.98
N LYS A 470 -56.09 51.22 24.81
CA LYS A 470 -56.55 52.60 24.68
C LYS A 470 -58.02 52.71 25.09
N ASP A 471 -58.32 53.66 25.96
CA ASP A 471 -59.66 54.12 26.30
C ASP A 471 -59.94 55.44 25.56
N GLU A 472 -60.86 55.41 24.60
CA GLU A 472 -61.20 56.56 23.76
C GLU A 472 -62.05 57.61 24.47
N LEU A 473 -62.78 57.22 25.54
CA LEU A 473 -63.65 58.13 26.27
C LEU A 473 -62.85 59.01 27.24
N LEU A 474 -61.83 58.43 27.86
CA LEU A 474 -61.01 59.11 28.86
C LEU A 474 -59.70 59.69 28.30
N ASP A 475 -59.37 59.38 27.04
CA ASP A 475 -58.10 59.73 26.38
C ASP A 475 -56.88 59.28 27.20
N GLN A 476 -56.92 58.00 27.64
CA GLN A 476 -55.90 57.36 28.46
C GLN A 476 -55.61 55.94 27.96
N ILE A 477 -54.47 55.41 28.35
CA ILE A 477 -54.11 54.01 28.14
C ILE A 477 -54.10 53.32 29.51
N ASN A 478 -54.92 52.28 29.64
CA ASN A 478 -55.11 51.56 30.89
C ASN A 478 -54.43 50.19 30.83
N LEU A 479 -53.73 49.81 31.90
CA LEU A 479 -53.25 48.46 32.09
C LEU A 479 -54.43 47.55 32.43
N VAL A 480 -54.78 46.65 31.51
CA VAL A 480 -55.98 45.79 31.63
C VAL A 480 -55.68 44.38 32.11
N ALA A 481 -54.45 43.91 31.93
CA ALA A 481 -53.99 42.60 32.41
C ALA A 481 -52.49 42.63 32.69
N HIS A 482 -52.03 41.92 33.71
CA HIS A 482 -50.61 41.80 34.02
C HIS A 482 -50.26 40.47 34.70
N ARG A 483 -48.97 40.10 34.61
CA ARG A 483 -48.34 38.93 35.24
C ARG A 483 -46.89 39.26 35.62
N GLY A 484 -46.40 38.69 36.71
CA GLY A 484 -44.98 38.79 37.09
C GLY A 484 -44.51 40.17 37.57
N LEU A 485 -45.43 41.12 37.81
CA LEU A 485 -45.12 42.49 38.28
C LEU A 485 -45.60 42.73 39.71
N SER A 486 -44.85 43.51 40.49
CA SER A 486 -45.17 43.87 41.88
C SER A 486 -46.36 44.81 41.98
N SER A 487 -47.11 44.72 43.09
CA SER A 487 -48.28 45.57 43.33
C SER A 487 -47.96 47.06 43.43
N GLU A 488 -46.74 47.43 43.84
CA GLU A 488 -46.27 48.82 43.87
C GLU A 488 -45.98 49.34 42.47
N PHE A 489 -45.34 48.53 41.63
CA PHE A 489 -45.08 48.86 40.24
C PHE A 489 -46.39 49.03 39.48
N VAL A 490 -47.29 48.05 39.56
CA VAL A 490 -48.61 48.06 38.88
C VAL A 490 -49.43 49.30 39.21
N LYS A 491 -49.43 49.77 40.47
CA LYS A 491 -50.14 51.01 40.85
C LYS A 491 -49.57 52.23 40.13
N SER A 492 -48.23 52.29 40.03
CA SER A 492 -47.51 53.40 39.41
C SER A 492 -47.67 53.44 37.89
N VAL A 493 -47.95 52.29 37.26
CA VAL A 493 -48.07 52.14 35.80
C VAL A 493 -49.49 51.78 35.33
N SER A 494 -50.50 52.01 36.18
CA SER A 494 -51.88 51.55 35.98
C SER A 494 -52.64 52.28 34.87
N ALA A 495 -52.39 53.58 34.70
CA ALA A 495 -52.99 54.41 33.67
C ALA A 495 -52.05 55.54 33.27
N TYR A 496 -51.95 55.80 31.97
CA TYR A 496 -51.21 56.92 31.39
C TYR A 496 -52.15 57.83 30.61
N ARG A 497 -52.06 59.13 30.82
CA ARG A 497 -52.78 60.10 29.96
C ARG A 497 -52.16 60.11 28.57
N ALA A 498 -52.97 60.25 27.52
CA ALA A 498 -52.49 60.20 26.14
C ALA A 498 -51.39 61.22 25.80
N ASP A 499 -51.30 62.33 26.55
CA ASP A 499 -50.29 63.38 26.42
C ASP A 499 -48.96 63.10 27.14
N SER A 500 -48.88 62.05 27.97
CA SER A 500 -47.69 61.72 28.75
C SER A 500 -46.52 61.21 27.89
N PRO A 501 -45.26 61.41 28.32
CA PRO A 501 -44.09 60.86 27.63
C PRO A 501 -44.14 59.34 27.46
N GLU A 502 -44.71 58.63 28.44
CA GLU A 502 -44.85 57.17 28.47
C GLU A 502 -45.92 56.70 27.49
N ALA A 503 -47.05 57.42 27.41
CA ALA A 503 -48.06 57.16 26.39
C ALA A 503 -47.48 57.39 24.99
N LYS A 504 -46.69 58.46 24.77
CA LYS A 504 -46.01 58.74 23.49
C LYS A 504 -45.06 57.63 23.02
N GLN A 505 -44.49 56.85 23.94
CA GLN A 505 -43.66 55.69 23.61
C GLN A 505 -44.53 54.52 23.13
N VAL A 506 -45.69 54.30 23.77
CA VAL A 506 -46.71 53.33 23.32
C VAL A 506 -47.33 53.75 21.97
N TRP A 507 -47.41 55.05 21.69
CA TRP A 507 -47.88 55.61 20.42
C TRP A 507 -46.87 55.50 19.26
N THR A 508 -45.69 54.93 19.48
CA THR A 508 -44.75 54.69 18.38
C THR A 508 -45.21 53.49 17.56
N GLU A 509 -45.30 53.65 16.24
CA GLU A 509 -45.67 52.54 15.32
C GLU A 509 -44.62 51.41 15.26
N LYS A 510 -43.53 51.52 16.03
CA LYS A 510 -42.40 50.59 16.03
C LYS A 510 -42.24 49.94 17.41
N PRO A 511 -41.95 48.64 17.46
CA PRO A 511 -41.60 47.97 18.70
C PRO A 511 -40.37 48.58 19.38
N ILE A 512 -40.36 48.60 20.72
CA ILE A 512 -39.26 49.12 21.54
C ILE A 512 -38.65 47.98 22.36
N TYR A 513 -37.32 47.83 22.29
CA TYR A 513 -36.57 46.75 22.97
C TYR A 513 -35.44 47.21 23.86
N LYS A 514 -35.30 48.53 24.09
CA LYS A 514 -34.21 49.11 24.88
C LYS A 514 -34.76 50.00 25.98
N LEU A 515 -34.16 49.87 27.17
CA LEU A 515 -34.49 50.68 28.35
C LEU A 515 -34.19 52.17 28.16
N ASP A 516 -33.23 52.52 27.31
CA ASP A 516 -32.83 53.92 27.05
C ASP A 516 -33.92 54.78 26.38
N PHE A 517 -35.01 54.17 25.90
CA PHE A 517 -36.13 54.91 25.32
C PHE A 517 -37.10 55.47 26.38
N PHE A 518 -37.01 55.03 27.65
CA PHE A 518 -37.89 55.46 28.72
C PHE A 518 -37.39 56.76 29.39
N ALA A 519 -38.32 57.59 29.90
CA ALA A 519 -37.97 58.80 30.64
C ALA A 519 -37.29 58.45 31.99
N GLU A 520 -36.51 59.38 32.57
CA GLU A 520 -35.77 59.13 33.83
C GLU A 520 -36.67 58.58 34.96
N GLU A 521 -37.88 59.11 35.11
CA GLU A 521 -38.83 58.63 36.14
C GLU A 521 -39.26 57.16 35.92
N MET A 522 -39.45 56.75 34.68
CA MET A 522 -39.82 55.37 34.34
C MET A 522 -38.62 54.43 34.39
N ALA A 523 -37.43 54.89 34.01
CA ALA A 523 -36.19 54.14 34.17
C ALA A 523 -35.91 53.83 35.66
N ASP A 524 -36.17 54.77 36.56
CA ASP A 524 -36.07 54.57 38.01
C ASP A 524 -37.06 53.52 38.54
N LEU A 525 -38.29 53.49 37.99
CA LEU A 525 -39.29 52.48 38.34
C LEU A 525 -38.88 51.08 37.85
N LEU A 526 -38.39 50.97 36.61
CA LEU A 526 -37.90 49.71 36.04
C LEU A 526 -36.69 49.19 36.83
N ASN A 527 -35.78 50.07 37.25
CA ASN A 527 -34.64 49.72 38.10
C ASN A 527 -35.08 49.22 39.49
N LYS A 528 -36.09 49.84 40.10
CA LYS A 528 -36.64 49.40 41.40
C LYS A 528 -37.31 48.02 41.30
N GLU A 529 -37.98 47.75 40.19
CA GLU A 529 -38.58 46.45 39.88
C GLU A 529 -37.53 45.41 39.46
N LYS A 530 -36.28 45.83 39.20
CA LYS A 530 -35.16 45.01 38.72
C LYS A 530 -35.39 44.43 37.32
N ILE A 531 -36.11 45.14 36.47
CA ILE A 531 -36.31 44.77 35.08
C ILE A 531 -35.03 45.12 34.30
N THR A 532 -34.44 44.12 33.65
CA THR A 532 -33.18 44.25 32.90
C THR A 532 -33.40 44.28 31.39
N ALA A 533 -34.53 43.76 30.90
CA ALA A 533 -34.93 43.87 29.49
C ALA A 533 -36.43 44.07 29.33
N VAL A 534 -36.82 44.74 28.24
CA VAL A 534 -38.21 45.07 27.92
C VAL A 534 -38.51 44.89 26.44
N ALA A 535 -39.74 44.53 26.12
CA ALA A 535 -40.31 44.51 24.78
C ALA A 535 -41.68 45.18 24.83
N VAL A 536 -41.81 46.37 24.24
CA VAL A 536 -43.09 47.07 24.07
C VAL A 536 -43.51 46.95 22.63
N ILE A 537 -44.61 46.25 22.37
CA ILE A 537 -45.07 45.91 21.03
C ILE A 537 -46.43 46.55 20.79
N PRO A 538 -46.53 47.54 19.88
CA PRO A 538 -47.78 48.21 19.60
C PRO A 538 -48.78 47.26 18.91
N MET A 539 -50.04 47.33 19.32
CA MET A 539 -51.15 46.62 18.69
C MET A 539 -51.85 47.56 17.72
N MET A 540 -51.69 47.31 16.41
CA MET A 540 -52.17 48.17 15.33
C MET A 540 -53.38 47.58 14.60
N HIS A 541 -54.53 48.26 14.59
CA HIS A 541 -55.70 47.88 13.79
C HIS A 541 -56.07 48.99 12.81
N ARG A 542 -56.11 48.70 11.50
CA ARG A 542 -56.48 49.66 10.43
C ARG A 542 -55.70 50.99 10.44
N GLY A 543 -54.45 50.98 10.90
CA GLY A 543 -53.59 52.16 10.97
C GLY A 543 -53.69 52.95 12.28
N GLU A 544 -54.47 52.47 13.26
CA GLU A 544 -54.58 53.07 14.59
C GLU A 544 -54.06 52.13 15.68
N ILE A 545 -53.42 52.71 16.70
CA ILE A 545 -52.94 51.98 17.89
C ILE A 545 -54.12 51.75 18.83
N ILE A 546 -54.47 50.48 19.04
CA ILE A 546 -55.55 50.07 19.95
C ILE A 546 -55.05 49.70 21.36
N GLY A 547 -53.73 49.53 21.51
CA GLY A 547 -53.07 49.17 22.75
C GLY A 547 -51.62 48.73 22.53
N SER A 548 -51.00 48.12 23.55
CA SER A 548 -49.69 47.47 23.43
C SER A 548 -49.55 46.23 24.31
N LEU A 549 -48.71 45.31 23.86
CA LEU A 549 -48.22 44.18 24.66
C LEU A 549 -46.83 44.54 25.18
N ASN A 550 -46.70 44.62 26.49
CA ASN A 550 -45.45 44.98 27.15
C ASN A 550 -44.93 43.75 27.90
N PHE A 551 -43.78 43.23 27.50
CA PHE A 551 -43.10 42.12 28.16
C PHE A 551 -41.80 42.59 28.79
N ALA A 552 -41.39 41.92 29.86
CA ALA A 552 -40.18 42.24 30.60
C ALA A 552 -39.45 40.97 31.02
N SER A 553 -38.15 41.12 31.25
CA SER A 553 -37.30 40.10 31.85
C SER A 553 -36.53 40.68 33.02
N HIS A 554 -36.41 39.90 34.09
CA HIS A 554 -35.50 40.15 35.21
C HIS A 554 -34.22 39.31 35.10
N THR A 555 -34.14 38.40 34.11
CA THR A 555 -33.09 37.39 34.02
C THR A 555 -32.16 37.57 32.82
N VAL A 556 -32.62 38.19 31.74
CA VAL A 556 -31.79 38.51 30.57
C VAL A 556 -31.57 40.01 30.42
N ASP A 557 -30.39 40.39 29.95
CA ASP A 557 -30.03 41.80 29.72
C ASP A 557 -30.63 42.37 28.43
N SER A 558 -31.03 41.49 27.49
CA SER A 558 -31.73 41.90 26.28
C SER A 558 -32.55 40.75 25.72
N ILE A 559 -33.72 41.04 25.15
CA ILE A 559 -34.57 40.03 24.52
C ILE A 559 -33.95 39.62 23.15
N PRO A 560 -33.65 38.33 22.92
CA PRO A 560 -33.15 37.78 21.66
C PRO A 560 -34.06 38.04 20.44
N GLN A 561 -33.49 38.11 19.24
CA GLN A 561 -34.23 38.46 18.02
C GLN A 561 -35.35 37.47 17.66
N ASN A 562 -35.11 36.16 17.79
CA ASN A 562 -36.14 35.13 17.57
C ASN A 562 -37.37 35.32 18.48
N ILE A 563 -37.15 35.73 19.73
CA ILE A 563 -38.23 36.03 20.67
C ILE A 563 -38.96 37.33 20.28
N ARG A 564 -38.23 38.35 19.79
CA ARG A 564 -38.86 39.57 19.27
C ARG A 564 -39.81 39.25 18.13
N ASP A 565 -39.34 38.48 17.15
CA ASP A 565 -40.13 38.07 15.98
C ASP A 565 -41.37 37.27 16.41
N PHE A 566 -41.22 36.37 17.40
CA PHE A 566 -42.34 35.64 18.00
C PHE A 566 -43.36 36.60 18.64
N LEU A 567 -42.92 37.53 19.49
CA LEU A 567 -43.81 38.43 20.21
C LEU A 567 -44.54 39.40 19.28
N GLU A 568 -43.87 39.88 18.21
CA GLU A 568 -44.51 40.69 17.16
C GLU A 568 -45.57 39.90 16.41
N SER A 569 -45.29 38.64 16.07
CA SER A 569 -46.23 37.70 15.46
C SER A 569 -47.46 37.45 16.34
N VAL A 570 -47.24 37.27 17.66
CA VAL A 570 -48.31 37.17 18.65
C VAL A 570 -49.14 38.45 18.70
N ALA A 571 -48.53 39.64 18.71
CA ALA A 571 -49.25 40.91 18.75
C ALA A 571 -50.19 41.07 17.54
N LEU A 572 -49.71 40.74 16.33
CA LEU A 572 -50.53 40.74 15.12
C LEU A 572 -51.73 39.79 15.24
N GLN A 573 -51.49 38.58 15.75
CA GLN A 573 -52.55 37.59 15.96
C GLN A 573 -53.58 38.07 16.98
N VAL A 574 -53.12 38.63 18.11
CA VAL A 574 -53.98 39.17 19.18
C VAL A 574 -54.87 40.30 18.66
N VAL A 575 -54.34 41.22 17.86
CA VAL A 575 -55.11 42.31 17.26
C VAL A 575 -56.30 41.79 16.46
N THR A 576 -56.11 40.73 15.67
CA THR A 576 -57.19 40.18 14.83
C THR A 576 -58.38 39.66 15.64
N HIS A 577 -58.16 39.27 16.90
CA HIS A 577 -59.19 38.75 17.80
C HIS A 577 -59.75 39.82 18.75
N ILE A 578 -58.94 40.79 19.20
CA ILE A 578 -59.38 41.85 20.11
C ILE A 578 -60.17 42.95 19.38
N ALA A 579 -59.77 43.32 18.16
CA ALA A 579 -60.39 44.44 17.46
C ALA A 579 -61.91 44.26 17.20
N PRO A 580 -62.42 43.08 16.79
CA PRO A 580 -63.87 42.87 16.64
C PRO A 580 -64.64 43.01 17.95
N ILE A 581 -64.10 42.49 19.06
CA ILE A 581 -64.75 42.53 20.39
C ILE A 581 -64.86 43.96 20.90
N ARG A 582 -63.85 44.81 20.64
CA ARG A 582 -63.91 46.24 20.98
C ARG A 582 -64.98 46.98 20.16
N ILE A 583 -65.07 46.70 18.85
CA ILE A 583 -66.09 47.33 18.00
C ILE A 583 -67.51 46.98 18.50
N GLU A 584 -67.75 45.74 18.93
CA GLU A 584 -69.04 45.36 19.52
C GLU A 584 -69.30 46.02 20.88
N ALA A 585 -68.26 46.25 21.69
CA ALA A 585 -68.37 46.92 22.98
C ALA A 585 -68.58 48.44 22.87
N ASP A 586 -68.00 49.09 21.85
CA ASP A 586 -68.18 50.53 21.58
C ASP A 586 -69.54 50.84 20.89
N LEU A 587 -70.25 49.79 20.41
CA LEU A 587 -71.59 49.88 19.79
C LEU A 587 -72.75 49.69 20.81
N LEU A 588 -72.45 49.39 22.07
CA LEU A 588 -73.40 49.21 23.20
C LEU A 588 -73.31 50.39 24.18
#